data_AF-A0A229H7C5-F1
#
_entry.id   AF-A0A229H7C5-F1
#
_cell.length_a   1.000
_cell.length_b   1.000
_cell.length_c   1.000
_cell.angle_alpha   90.00
_cell.angle_beta   90.00
_cell.angle_gamma   90.00
#
_symmetry.space_group_name_H-M   'P 1'
#
loop_
_entity.id
_entity.type
_entity.pdbx_description
1 polymer ?
#
loop_
_entity_poly.entity_id
_entity_poly.type
_entity_poly.pdbx_seq_one_letter_code
_entity_poly.pdbx_strand_id
1 'polypeptide(L)'
;MPAVAAVALLSAGCGSDGENDKASIGERGKAKPSASAPAARPASVEKLGKVMGCKPEITTDVDDYRQGVCHLGKKNYVFLSFVAAKGQRDWLDYAQMYGGSFLVGNRWVVSAESMGSLKAARDKLGGAIEKSTAYKSSPSASNPSPSG
;
A
#
# COMPACT_ATOMS: atom_id res chain seq x y z
N MET A 1 -9.51 2.45 44.98
CA MET A 1 -8.25 1.95 45.55
C MET A 1 -7.25 1.87 44.41
N PRO A 2 -6.17 2.68 44.36
CA PRO A 2 -5.22 2.66 43.26
C PRO A 2 -4.16 1.56 43.51
N ALA A 3 -3.80 0.81 42.48
CA ALA A 3 -2.62 -0.04 42.51
C ALA A 3 -1.71 0.39 41.35
N VAL A 4 -0.77 1.26 41.69
CA VAL A 4 0.40 1.62 40.88
C VAL A 4 1.45 0.53 41.12
N ALA A 5 1.99 -0.05 40.05
CA ALA A 5 3.24 -0.81 40.13
C ALA A 5 4.03 -0.60 38.85
N ALA A 6 4.96 0.35 38.91
CA ALA A 6 6.09 0.46 38.01
C ALA A 6 7.27 -0.30 38.64
N VAL A 7 7.98 -1.13 37.88
CA VAL A 7 9.36 -1.57 38.22
C VAL A 7 10.19 -1.62 36.93
N ALA A 8 11.38 -1.07 37.02
CA ALA A 8 12.32 -0.77 35.94
C ALA A 8 13.38 -1.86 35.71
N LEU A 9 13.82 -1.94 34.45
CA LEU A 9 15.18 -2.05 33.89
C LEU A 9 16.27 -2.96 34.50
N LEU A 10 16.95 -3.67 33.56
CA LEU A 10 18.41 -3.91 33.38
C LEU A 10 18.86 -5.38 33.36
N SER A 11 19.48 -5.79 32.25
CA SER A 11 20.67 -6.67 32.22
C SER A 11 21.42 -6.48 30.92
N ALA A 12 22.63 -5.94 31.05
CA ALA A 12 23.62 -5.77 30.00
C ALA A 12 24.19 -7.14 29.59
N GLY A 13 24.26 -7.41 28.29
CA GLY A 13 25.07 -8.50 27.73
C GLY A 13 26.34 -7.94 27.13
N CYS A 14 27.44 -8.00 27.88
CA CYS A 14 28.81 -7.79 27.40
C CYS A 14 29.44 -9.18 27.19
N GLY A 15 29.86 -9.50 25.96
CA GLY A 15 30.62 -10.71 25.66
C GLY A 15 31.86 -10.31 24.86
N SER A 16 33.04 -10.61 25.39
CA SER A 16 34.35 -10.36 24.76
C SER A 16 34.97 -11.66 24.25
N ASP A 17 35.49 -11.53 23.03
CA ASP A 17 36.56 -12.20 22.28
C ASP A 17 36.98 -13.67 22.53
N GLY A 18 37.02 -14.40 21.42
CA GLY A 18 37.70 -15.67 21.21
C GLY A 18 38.08 -15.83 19.73
N GLU A 19 39.30 -15.41 19.42
CA GLU A 19 40.08 -15.53 18.18
C GLU A 19 39.80 -16.77 17.33
N ASN A 20 39.50 -16.58 16.04
CA ASN A 20 39.73 -17.59 15.00
C ASN A 20 40.19 -16.86 13.73
N ASP A 21 41.50 -16.71 13.60
CA ASP A 21 42.16 -16.40 12.32
C ASP A 21 41.94 -17.54 11.32
N LYS A 22 41.23 -17.25 10.23
CA LYS A 22 41.70 -17.61 8.88
C LYS A 22 41.15 -16.66 7.83
N ALA A 23 42.07 -15.87 7.30
CA ALA A 23 41.93 -15.06 6.12
C ALA A 23 41.46 -15.88 4.91
N SER A 24 40.53 -15.32 4.12
CA SER A 24 40.60 -15.31 2.66
C SER A 24 39.54 -14.41 2.05
N ILE A 25 40.04 -13.34 1.43
CA ILE A 25 39.59 -12.65 0.20
C ILE A 25 38.12 -12.23 0.06
N GLY A 26 37.95 -10.91 0.00
CA GLY A 26 36.73 -10.27 -0.49
C GLY A 26 36.66 -8.81 -0.08
N GLU A 27 37.61 -7.99 -0.55
CA GLU A 27 37.49 -6.54 -0.48
C GLU A 27 36.33 -6.11 -1.39
N ARG A 28 35.11 -6.19 -0.87
CA ARG A 28 33.95 -5.54 -1.44
C ARG A 28 33.74 -4.29 -0.60
N GLY A 29 34.13 -3.17 -1.18
CA GLY A 29 34.19 -1.86 -0.53
C GLY A 29 32.98 -1.59 0.36
N LYS A 30 33.25 -0.95 1.51
CA LYS A 30 32.23 -0.41 2.41
C LYS A 30 31.22 0.38 1.58
N ALA A 31 30.08 -0.23 1.28
CA ALA A 31 28.95 0.48 0.72
C ALA A 31 28.58 1.54 1.76
N LYS A 32 28.86 2.81 1.43
CA LYS A 32 28.32 3.95 2.17
C LYS A 32 26.82 3.69 2.36
N PRO A 33 26.27 3.88 3.58
CA PRO A 33 24.82 3.94 3.72
C PRO A 33 24.34 5.01 2.75
N SER A 34 23.70 4.59 1.66
CA SER A 34 23.07 5.51 0.74
C SER A 34 22.03 6.22 1.59
N ALA A 35 22.25 7.52 1.82
CA ALA A 35 21.33 8.33 2.61
C ALA A 35 19.97 8.23 1.93
N SER A 36 19.07 7.42 2.50
CA SER A 36 17.71 7.27 2.00
C SER A 36 17.12 8.66 1.92
N ALA A 37 16.82 9.11 0.70
CA ALA A 37 16.14 10.38 0.48
C ALA A 37 14.89 10.43 1.39
N PRO A 38 14.54 11.61 1.94
CA PRO A 38 13.34 11.72 2.76
C PRO A 38 12.16 11.14 2.00
N ALA A 39 11.49 10.15 2.58
CA ALA A 39 10.32 9.54 1.95
C ALA A 39 9.34 10.67 1.61
N ALA A 40 9.00 10.81 0.32
CA ALA A 40 8.08 11.84 -0.12
C ALA A 40 6.80 11.78 0.74
N ARG A 41 6.34 12.94 1.22
CA ARG A 41 5.08 13.00 1.97
C ARG A 41 3.94 12.47 1.08
N PRO A 42 3.02 11.66 1.63
CA PRO A 42 1.87 11.17 0.87
C PRO A 42 1.06 12.31 0.29
N ALA A 43 0.45 12.07 -0.86
CA ALA A 43 -0.52 13.00 -1.42
C ALA A 43 -1.84 12.91 -0.64
N SER A 44 -2.44 14.06 -0.32
CA SER A 44 -3.82 14.11 0.17
C SER A 44 -4.82 13.86 -0.95
N VAL A 45 -6.06 13.51 -0.60
CA VAL A 45 -7.18 13.39 -1.54
C VAL A 45 -7.32 14.64 -2.41
N GLU A 46 -7.26 15.84 -1.85
CA GLU A 46 -7.36 17.10 -2.63
C GLU A 46 -6.21 17.29 -3.59
N LYS A 47 -4.99 16.92 -3.19
CA LYS A 47 -3.83 17.03 -4.07
C LYS A 47 -3.96 16.08 -5.26
N LEU A 48 -4.42 14.85 -5.03
CA LEU A 48 -4.71 13.87 -6.09
C LEU A 48 -5.79 14.41 -7.03
N GLY A 49 -6.91 14.89 -6.49
CA GLY A 49 -7.98 15.50 -7.27
C GLY A 49 -7.50 16.68 -8.11
N LYS A 50 -6.72 17.59 -7.51
CA LYS A 50 -6.17 18.77 -8.21
C LYS A 50 -5.29 18.37 -9.40
N VAL A 51 -4.45 17.35 -9.26
CA VAL A 51 -3.63 16.82 -10.38
C VAL A 51 -4.52 16.18 -11.46
N MET A 52 -5.60 15.53 -11.05
CA MET A 52 -6.58 14.97 -11.98
C MET A 52 -7.46 16.03 -12.66
N GLY A 53 -7.48 17.26 -12.14
CA GLY A 53 -8.28 18.38 -12.65
C GLY A 53 -9.68 18.46 -12.03
N CYS A 54 -9.87 17.96 -10.82
CA CYS A 54 -11.14 18.00 -10.10
C CYS A 54 -10.97 18.45 -8.64
N LYS A 55 -12.05 18.92 -8.03
CA LYS A 55 -12.15 19.10 -6.57
C LYS A 55 -12.90 17.89 -6.01
N PRO A 56 -12.27 17.03 -5.19
CA PRO A 56 -12.97 15.88 -4.63
C PRO A 56 -14.06 16.30 -3.66
N GLU A 57 -15.20 15.63 -3.73
CA GLU A 57 -16.18 15.61 -2.65
C GLU A 57 -15.73 14.58 -1.62
N ILE A 58 -15.52 15.00 -0.37
CA ILE A 58 -15.05 14.11 0.69
C ILE A 58 -16.23 13.30 1.22
N THR A 59 -16.18 11.99 1.03
CA THR A 59 -17.24 11.07 1.46
C THR A 59 -16.93 10.40 2.79
N THR A 60 -15.64 10.31 3.14
CA THR A 60 -15.17 9.69 4.38
C THR A 60 -13.95 10.46 4.89
N ASP A 61 -13.97 10.80 6.18
CA ASP A 61 -12.84 11.42 6.87
C ASP A 61 -12.75 10.81 8.26
N VAL A 62 -11.83 9.86 8.44
CA VAL A 62 -11.62 9.12 9.69
C VAL A 62 -10.13 9.09 10.02
N ASP A 63 -9.80 8.71 11.25
CA ASP A 63 -8.44 8.76 11.78
C ASP A 63 -7.41 7.99 10.93
N ASP A 64 -7.84 6.91 10.25
CA ASP A 64 -6.94 6.04 9.48
C ASP A 64 -6.80 6.43 8.01
N TYR A 65 -7.87 6.98 7.43
CA TYR A 65 -7.89 7.34 6.01
C TYR A 65 -8.97 8.38 5.68
N ARG A 66 -8.76 9.01 4.54
CA ARG A 66 -9.69 9.97 3.96
C ARG A 66 -10.02 9.56 2.53
N GLN A 67 -11.30 9.64 2.17
CA GLN A 67 -11.81 9.29 0.86
C GLN A 67 -12.56 10.46 0.25
N GLY A 68 -12.35 10.67 -1.04
CA GLY A 68 -13.20 11.55 -1.82
C GLY A 68 -13.43 11.05 -3.23
N VAL A 69 -14.47 11.59 -3.85
CA VAL A 69 -14.91 11.22 -5.20
C VAL A 69 -14.81 12.40 -6.15
N CYS A 70 -14.48 12.12 -7.41
CA CYS A 70 -14.61 13.09 -8.49
C CYS A 70 -15.38 12.50 -9.67
N HIS A 71 -16.19 13.35 -10.27
CA HIS A 71 -16.89 13.11 -11.52
C HIS A 71 -16.23 13.97 -12.61
N LEU A 72 -15.62 13.33 -13.61
CA LEU A 72 -15.03 13.98 -14.78
C LEU A 72 -15.74 13.51 -16.05
N GLY A 73 -16.83 14.19 -16.40
CA GLY A 73 -17.72 13.77 -17.48
C GLY A 73 -18.36 12.42 -17.15
N LYS A 74 -18.10 11.40 -17.98
CA LYS A 74 -18.59 10.02 -17.76
C LYS A 74 -17.64 9.16 -16.91
N LYS A 75 -16.57 9.72 -16.35
CA LYS A 75 -15.56 8.99 -15.59
C LYS A 75 -15.67 9.31 -14.11
N ASN A 76 -15.83 8.27 -13.31
CA ASN A 76 -15.86 8.37 -11.85
C ASN A 76 -14.52 7.89 -11.28
N TYR A 77 -13.97 8.67 -10.36
CA TYR A 77 -12.74 8.35 -9.64
C TYR A 77 -13.00 8.42 -8.14
N VAL A 78 -12.55 7.40 -7.41
CA VAL A 78 -12.50 7.41 -5.95
C VAL A 78 -11.04 7.49 -5.54
N PHE A 79 -10.72 8.45 -4.68
CA PHE A 79 -9.39 8.69 -4.15
C PHE A 79 -9.39 8.38 -2.66
N LEU A 80 -8.40 7.61 -2.20
CA LEU A 80 -8.14 7.38 -0.79
C LEU A 80 -6.72 7.81 -0.45
N SER A 81 -6.54 8.51 0.66
CA SER A 81 -5.24 8.77 1.28
C SER A 81 -5.20 8.20 2.68
N PHE A 82 -4.08 7.59 3.07
CA PHE A 82 -3.95 6.84 4.32
C PHE A 82 -2.94 7.50 5.25
N VAL A 83 -3.21 7.44 6.57
CA VAL A 83 -2.25 7.91 7.58
C VAL A 83 -1.07 6.94 7.69
N ALA A 84 -1.27 5.63 7.58
CA ALA A 84 -0.21 4.63 7.68
C ALA A 84 -0.13 3.73 6.44
N ALA A 85 1.09 3.29 6.10
CA ALA A 85 1.31 2.36 4.98
C ALA A 85 0.66 0.99 5.25
N LYS A 86 0.66 0.54 6.50
CA LYS A 86 -0.06 -0.69 6.90
C LYS A 86 -1.56 -0.55 6.65
N GLY A 87 -2.17 0.58 7.05
CA GLY A 87 -3.60 0.85 6.81
C GLY A 87 -3.97 0.80 5.33
N GLN A 88 -3.13 1.37 4.44
CA GLN A 88 -3.33 1.22 3.00
C GLN A 88 -3.30 -0.24 2.57
N ARG A 89 -2.30 -1.01 3.02
CA ARG A 89 -2.13 -2.40 2.58
C ARG A 89 -3.31 -3.26 3.06
N ASP A 90 -3.68 -3.16 4.33
CA ASP A 90 -4.83 -3.88 4.89
C ASP A 90 -6.12 -3.53 4.14
N TRP A 91 -6.37 -2.23 3.88
CA TRP A 91 -7.53 -1.79 3.11
C TRP A 91 -7.53 -2.33 1.69
N LEU A 92 -6.37 -2.29 1.02
CA LEU A 92 -6.23 -2.72 -0.37
C LEU A 92 -6.42 -4.24 -0.51
N ASP A 93 -5.85 -5.02 0.41
CA ASP A 93 -6.00 -6.47 0.42
C ASP A 93 -7.46 -6.85 0.62
N TYR A 94 -8.15 -6.20 1.57
CA TYR A 94 -9.59 -6.38 1.78
C TYR A 94 -10.41 -5.96 0.54
N ALA A 95 -10.14 -4.79 -0.03
CA ALA A 95 -10.85 -4.29 -1.21
C ALA A 95 -10.67 -5.21 -2.43
N GLN A 96 -9.47 -5.75 -2.63
CA GLN A 96 -9.17 -6.68 -3.72
C GLN A 96 -9.89 -8.02 -3.57
N MET A 97 -10.27 -8.47 -2.36
CA MET A 97 -11.09 -9.67 -2.20
C MET A 97 -12.44 -9.56 -2.94
N TYR A 98 -12.96 -8.34 -3.10
CA TYR A 98 -14.20 -8.06 -3.83
C TYR A 98 -13.98 -7.86 -5.34
N GLY A 99 -12.74 -7.95 -5.83
CA GLY A 99 -12.41 -7.76 -7.24
C GLY A 99 -11.87 -6.38 -7.58
N GLY A 100 -11.83 -6.08 -8.88
CA GLY A 100 -11.44 -4.75 -9.38
C GLY A 100 -9.93 -4.55 -9.62
N SER A 101 -9.56 -3.31 -9.90
CA SER A 101 -8.20 -2.87 -10.15
C SER A 101 -7.98 -1.49 -9.55
N PHE A 102 -6.81 -1.29 -8.95
CA PHE A 102 -6.50 -0.12 -8.15
C PHE A 102 -5.18 0.48 -8.60
N LEU A 103 -5.13 1.80 -8.69
CA LEU A 103 -3.89 2.53 -8.89
C LEU A 103 -3.32 2.86 -7.51
N VAL A 104 -2.13 2.38 -7.23
CA VAL A 104 -1.54 2.36 -5.90
C VAL A 104 -0.28 3.22 -5.89
N GLY A 105 -0.21 4.14 -4.93
CA GLY A 105 0.98 4.93 -4.67
C GLY A 105 1.40 4.91 -3.21
N ASN A 106 2.27 5.85 -2.83
CA ASN A 106 2.74 5.98 -1.45
C ASN A 106 1.63 6.57 -0.56
N ARG A 107 0.98 5.70 0.24
CA ARG A 107 -0.10 6.07 1.17
C ARG A 107 -1.32 6.69 0.48
N TRP A 108 -1.61 6.27 -0.75
CA TRP A 108 -2.86 6.56 -1.44
C TRP A 108 -3.25 5.46 -2.45
N VAL A 109 -4.55 5.38 -2.73
CA VAL A 109 -5.15 4.49 -3.74
C VAL A 109 -6.17 5.26 -4.57
N VAL A 110 -6.26 4.94 -5.86
CA VAL A 110 -7.32 5.42 -6.76
C VAL A 110 -8.02 4.23 -7.40
N SER A 111 -9.36 4.23 -7.38
CA SER A 111 -10.19 3.32 -8.18
C SER A 111 -10.96 4.09 -9.24
N ALA A 112 -11.29 3.39 -10.33
CA ALA A 112 -12.10 3.89 -11.43
C ALA A 112 -12.82 2.72 -12.10
N GLU A 113 -13.94 3.00 -12.76
CA GLU A 113 -14.79 1.97 -13.39
C GLU A 113 -14.10 1.19 -14.51
N SER A 114 -13.15 1.81 -15.21
CA SER A 114 -12.47 1.18 -16.34
C SER A 114 -10.95 1.20 -16.20
N MET A 115 -10.31 0.16 -16.73
CA MET A 115 -8.86 0.08 -16.84
C MET A 115 -8.27 1.24 -17.65
N GLY A 116 -9.00 1.76 -18.64
CA GLY A 116 -8.59 2.92 -19.43
C GLY A 116 -8.53 4.20 -18.58
N SER A 117 -9.56 4.44 -17.75
CA SER A 117 -9.59 5.56 -16.80
C SER A 117 -8.45 5.47 -15.78
N LEU A 118 -8.15 4.25 -15.33
CA LEU A 118 -7.11 3.98 -14.34
C LEU A 118 -5.69 4.17 -14.90
N LYS A 119 -5.46 3.74 -16.16
CA LYS A 119 -4.21 4.03 -16.90
C LYS A 119 -4.02 5.53 -17.12
N ALA A 120 -5.06 6.24 -17.54
CA ALA A 120 -5.00 7.70 -17.71
C ALA A 120 -4.70 8.43 -16.39
N ALA A 121 -5.20 7.92 -15.26
CA ALA A 121 -4.85 8.45 -13.94
C ALA A 121 -3.39 8.17 -13.59
N ARG A 122 -2.88 6.96 -13.89
CA ARG A 122 -1.46 6.60 -13.70
C ARG A 122 -0.52 7.53 -14.47
N ASP A 123 -0.87 7.88 -15.70
CA ASP A 123 -0.02 8.76 -16.51
C ASP A 123 0.14 10.17 -15.89
N LYS A 124 -0.83 10.59 -15.06
CA LYS A 124 -0.78 11.87 -14.34
C LYS A 124 -0.20 11.77 -12.93
N LEU A 125 -0.55 10.71 -12.19
CA LEU A 125 -0.26 10.55 -10.77
C LEU A 125 0.98 9.68 -10.49
N GLY A 126 1.44 8.91 -11.47
CA GLY A 126 2.38 7.82 -11.28
C GLY A 126 1.71 6.63 -10.55
N GLY A 127 2.52 5.86 -9.84
CA GLY A 127 2.08 4.67 -9.11
C GLY A 127 2.01 3.40 -9.98
N ALA A 128 1.55 2.31 -9.36
CA ALA A 128 1.43 0.99 -9.98
C ALA A 128 -0.02 0.50 -9.96
N ILE A 129 -0.44 -0.20 -11.01
CA ILE A 129 -1.78 -0.78 -11.06
C ILE A 129 -1.70 -2.18 -10.45
N GLU A 130 -2.40 -2.39 -9.34
CA GLU A 130 -2.60 -3.69 -8.72
C GLU A 130 -3.99 -4.23 -9.08
N LYS A 131 -4.09 -5.53 -9.40
CA LYS A 131 -5.34 -6.20 -9.76
C LYS A 131 -5.67 -7.23 -8.70
N SER A 132 -6.97 -7.38 -8.42
CA SER A 132 -7.45 -8.50 -7.61
C SER A 132 -7.01 -9.85 -8.20
N THR A 133 -6.53 -10.73 -7.34
CA THR A 133 -6.22 -12.13 -7.67
C THR A 133 -7.42 -13.06 -7.44
N ALA A 134 -8.50 -12.58 -6.83
CA ALA A 134 -9.68 -13.38 -6.47
C ALA A 134 -10.42 -13.97 -7.69
N TYR A 135 -10.19 -13.44 -8.90
CA TYR A 135 -10.73 -13.98 -10.14
C TYR A 135 -9.91 -15.13 -10.76
N LYS A 136 -8.79 -15.54 -10.17
CA LYS A 136 -8.07 -16.74 -10.62
C LYS A 136 -8.51 -17.97 -9.83
N SER A 137 -9.42 -18.72 -10.47
CA SER A 137 -9.78 -20.15 -10.25
C SER A 137 -11.14 -20.40 -9.61
N SER A 138 -12.17 -20.46 -10.46
CA SER A 138 -13.05 -21.65 -10.43
C SER A 138 -12.75 -22.44 -11.71
N PRO A 139 -12.23 -23.68 -11.64
CA PRO A 139 -12.36 -24.58 -12.78
C PRO A 139 -13.87 -24.75 -13.02
N SER A 140 -14.33 -24.45 -14.23
CA SER A 140 -15.66 -24.85 -14.67
C SER A 140 -15.82 -26.33 -14.32
N ALA A 141 -16.71 -26.65 -13.38
CA ALA A 141 -17.18 -28.00 -13.19
C ALA A 141 -17.94 -28.36 -14.47
N SER A 142 -17.24 -28.97 -15.42
CA SER A 142 -17.86 -29.72 -16.50
C SER A 142 -18.63 -30.86 -15.84
N ASN A 143 -19.93 -30.70 -15.64
CA ASN A 143 -20.80 -31.81 -15.25
C ASN A 143 -20.71 -32.87 -16.36
N PRO A 144 -20.24 -34.10 -16.10
CA PRO A 144 -20.54 -35.20 -17.00
C PRO A 144 -22.03 -35.53 -16.87
N SER A 145 -22.76 -35.54 -17.98
CA SER A 145 -24.13 -36.07 -18.04
C SER A 145 -24.17 -37.50 -17.48
N PRO A 146 -25.13 -37.85 -16.60
CA PRO A 146 -25.31 -39.24 -16.20
C PRO A 146 -25.82 -40.04 -17.41
N SER A 147 -25.08 -41.08 -17.77
CA SER A 147 -25.55 -42.13 -18.67
C SER A 147 -26.22 -43.19 -17.80
N GLY A 148 -27.53 -43.41 -17.98
CA GLY A 148 -28.32 -44.43 -17.29
C GLY A 148 -29.69 -44.55 -17.93
#